data_AF-F7XBU6-F1
#
_entry.id   AF-F7XBU6-F1
#
_cell.length_a   1.000
_cell.length_b   1.000
_cell.length_c   1.000
_cell.angle_alpha   90.00
_cell.angle_beta   90.00
_cell.angle_gamma   90.00
#
_symmetry.space_group_name_H-M   'P 1'
#
loop_
_entity.id
_entity.type
_entity.pdbx_description
1 polymer ?
#
loop_
_entity_poly.entity_id
_entity_poly.type
_entity_poly.pdbx_seq_one_letter_code
_entity_poly.pdbx_strand_id
1 'polypeptide(L)' 'MTSKNTTTAKVLFLVLIAAGLAGCGTAAKEKTAPCKRPANLTSYVPDPHQECGPMMSVNGDAAAAFAAIEATAAE' A
#
# COMPACT_ATOMS: atom_id res chain seq x y z
N MET A 1 -1.92 -39.00 38.73
CA MET A 1 -1.09 -37.89 38.20
C MET A 1 -1.22 -37.72 36.68
N THR A 2 -2.14 -38.42 35.99
CA THR A 2 -2.15 -38.48 34.51
C THR A 2 -3.16 -37.52 33.88
N SER A 3 -4.23 -37.18 34.60
CA SER A 3 -5.35 -36.36 34.10
C SER A 3 -4.99 -34.87 33.91
N LYS A 4 -4.25 -34.26 34.86
CA LYS A 4 -3.83 -32.85 34.75
C LYS A 4 -2.97 -32.61 33.50
N ASN A 5 -2.09 -33.56 33.21
CA ASN A 5 -1.10 -33.51 32.15
C ASN A 5 -1.78 -33.57 30.77
N THR A 6 -2.80 -34.43 30.65
CA THR A 6 -3.62 -34.54 29.44
C THR A 6 -4.45 -33.27 29.18
N THR A 7 -4.94 -32.62 30.25
CA THR A 7 -5.67 -31.35 30.12
C THR A 7 -4.75 -30.22 29.67
N THR A 8 -3.55 -30.09 30.25
CA THR A 8 -2.57 -29.08 29.84
C THR A 8 -2.12 -29.28 28.40
N ALA A 9 -1.88 -30.52 27.97
CA ALA A 9 -1.52 -30.83 26.59
C ALA A 9 -2.64 -30.46 25.59
N LYS A 10 -3.90 -30.74 25.94
CA LYS A 10 -5.06 -30.34 25.11
C LYS A 10 -5.18 -28.82 24.99
N VAL A 11 -5.01 -28.09 26.08
CA VAL A 11 -5.07 -26.61 26.07
C VAL A 11 -3.95 -26.04 25.22
N LEU A 12 -2.72 -26.52 25.38
CA LEU A 12 -1.58 -26.06 24.57
C LEU A 12 -1.80 -26.31 23.07
N PHE A 13 -2.35 -27.47 22.72
CA PHE A 13 -2.65 -27.82 21.33
C PHE A 13 -3.69 -26.87 20.71
N LEU A 14 -4.75 -26.52 21.45
CA LEU A 14 -5.75 -25.55 21.01
C LEU A 14 -5.16 -24.14 20.83
N VAL A 15 -4.28 -23.71 21.74
CA VAL A 15 -3.60 -22.41 21.65
C VAL A 15 -2.70 -22.33 20.42
N LEU A 16 -1.96 -23.40 20.11
CA LEU A 16 -1.10 -23.46 18.93
C LEU A 16 -1.90 -23.39 17.62
N ILE A 17 -3.06 -24.05 17.57
CA ILE A 17 -3.96 -23.98 16.41
C ILE A 17 -4.51 -22.56 16.24
N ALA A 18 -4.99 -21.93 17.33
CA ALA A 18 -5.51 -20.57 17.28
C ALA A 18 -4.44 -19.55 16.86
N ALA A 19 -3.21 -19.69 17.37
CA ALA A 19 -2.08 -18.84 16.99
C ALA A 19 -1.66 -19.06 15.53
N GLY A 20 -1.67 -20.30 15.04
CA GLY A 20 -1.38 -20.62 13.63
C GLY A 20 -2.42 -20.07 12.67
N LEU A 21 -3.70 -20.09 13.05
CA LEU A 21 -4.80 -19.49 12.26
C LEU A 21 -4.74 -17.95 12.26
N ALA A 22 -4.30 -17.33 13.35
CA ALA A 22 -4.07 -15.89 13.42
C ALA A 22 -2.77 -15.45 12.70
N GLY A 23 -1.80 -16.35 12.56
CA GLY A 23 -0.45 -16.06 12.06
C GLY A 23 -0.24 -16.17 10.55
N CYS A 24 -1.21 -16.70 9.79
CA CYS A 24 -1.06 -16.85 8.34
C CYS A 24 -2.00 -15.92 7.57
N GLY A 25 -1.55 -14.67 7.37
CA GLY A 25 -1.87 -13.91 6.16
C GLY A 25 -3.28 -13.34 6.01
N THR A 26 -3.95 -12.92 7.09
CA THR A 26 -5.15 -12.05 6.96
C THR A 26 -4.78 -10.56 6.95
N ALA A 27 -3.64 -10.21 6.34
CA ALA A 27 -3.40 -8.82 5.94
C ALA A 27 -4.17 -8.61 4.64
N ALA A 28 -5.34 -7.98 4.75
CA ALA A 28 -6.17 -7.41 3.70
C ALA A 28 -5.77 -7.83 2.28
N LYS A 29 -6.41 -8.90 1.80
CA LYS A 29 -6.27 -9.37 0.42
C LYS A 29 -7.00 -8.42 -0.52
N GLU A 30 -6.53 -7.18 -0.66
CA GLU A 30 -6.77 -6.46 -1.91
C GLU A 30 -6.00 -7.25 -2.97
N LYS A 31 -6.75 -8.05 -3.75
CA LYS A 31 -6.28 -8.86 -4.88
C LYS A 31 -5.96 -7.94 -6.06
N THR A 32 -5.14 -6.95 -5.81
CA THR A 32 -4.61 -6.07 -6.82
C THR A 32 -3.13 -6.36 -6.94
N ALA A 33 -2.60 -6.38 -8.16
CA ALA A 33 -1.19 -6.68 -8.42
C ALA A 33 -0.27 -5.93 -7.43
N PRO A 34 0.93 -6.44 -7.09
CA PRO A 34 1.86 -5.81 -6.14
C PRO A 34 2.21 -4.33 -6.46
N CYS A 35 1.80 -3.82 -7.62
CA CYS A 35 1.95 -2.44 -8.06
C CYS A 35 0.71 -1.55 -7.85
N LYS A 36 -0.44 -2.10 -7.44
CA LYS A 36 -1.66 -1.31 -7.25
C LYS A 36 -1.64 -0.76 -5.83
N ARG A 37 -1.40 0.55 -5.76
CA ARG A 37 -1.50 1.34 -4.55
C ARG A 37 -2.89 1.12 -3.92
N PRO A 38 -2.97 0.65 -2.66
CA PRO A 38 -4.25 0.44 -1.99
C PRO A 38 -5.05 1.73 -1.96
N ALA A 39 -6.36 1.64 -2.21
CA ALA A 39 -7.22 2.81 -2.36
C ALA A 39 -7.26 3.71 -1.11
N ASN A 40 -6.96 3.12 0.06
CA ASN A 40 -6.93 3.80 1.36
C ASN A 40 -5.51 4.21 1.82
N LEU A 41 -4.49 3.96 1.00
CA LEU A 41 -3.13 4.44 1.27
C LEU A 41 -2.90 5.71 0.44
N THR A 42 -3.48 6.81 0.93
CA THR A 42 -2.87 8.12 0.74
C THR A 42 -1.41 8.03 1.17
N SER A 43 -0.54 8.82 0.55
CA SER A 43 0.90 8.82 0.89
C SER A 43 1.05 8.89 2.42
N TYR A 44 2.00 8.12 3.00
CA TYR A 44 2.28 8.20 4.45
C TYR A 44 2.62 9.62 4.91
N VAL A 45 2.93 10.51 3.96
CA VAL A 45 3.00 11.95 4.12
C VAL A 45 1.73 12.58 3.52
N PRO A 46 0.96 13.38 4.29
CA PRO A 46 -0.09 14.22 3.74
C PRO A 46 0.43 14.97 2.53
N ASP A 47 -0.32 14.96 1.42
CA ASP A 47 0.08 15.74 0.25
C ASP A 47 0.26 17.21 0.68
N PRO A 48 1.48 17.78 0.61
CA PRO A 48 1.66 19.18 0.97
C PRO A 48 0.96 20.09 -0.05
N HIS A 49 0.60 19.56 -1.21
CA HIS A 49 -0.22 20.24 -2.19
C HIS A 49 -1.67 20.21 -1.72
N GLN A 50 -2.25 21.39 -1.52
CA GLN A 50 -3.69 21.55 -1.36
C GLN A 50 -4.42 21.00 -2.60
N GLU A 51 -5.73 20.74 -2.47
CA GLU A 51 -6.59 20.30 -3.57
C GLU A 51 -6.19 21.01 -4.87
N CYS A 52 -5.60 20.23 -5.78
CA CYS A 52 -5.21 20.76 -7.08
C CYS A 52 -6.48 21.27 -7.73
N GLY A 53 -6.51 22.57 -8.05
CA GLY A 53 -7.63 23.20 -8.72
C GLY A 53 -7.95 22.49 -10.06
N PRO A 54 -9.00 22.92 -10.76
CA PRO A 54 -9.36 22.34 -12.04
C PRO A 54 -8.14 22.27 -12.98
N MET A 55 -7.99 21.14 -13.69
CA MET A 55 -6.88 20.98 -14.62
C MET A 55 -6.81 22.16 -15.59
N MET A 56 -5.63 22.77 -15.71
CA MET A 56 -5.39 23.86 -16.64
C MET A 56 -4.33 23.48 -17.67
N SER A 57 -4.47 24.01 -18.88
CA SER A 57 -3.41 23.91 -19.88
C SER A 57 -2.22 24.78 -19.43
N VAL A 58 -1.07 24.15 -19.24
CA VAL A 58 0.18 24.85 -18.88
C VAL A 58 0.94 25.34 -20.12
N ASN A 59 0.71 24.71 -21.28
CA ASN A 59 1.35 25.05 -22.55
C ASN A 59 0.29 25.51 -23.55
N GLY A 60 -0.06 26.81 -23.49
CA GLY A 60 -1.04 27.41 -24.40
C GLY A 60 -0.58 27.41 -25.87
N ASP A 61 0.74 27.43 -26.09
CA ASP A 61 1.37 27.24 -27.39
C ASP A 61 2.33 26.05 -27.33
N ALA A 62 1.96 24.97 -28.02
CA ALA A 62 2.75 23.76 -28.07
C ALA A 62 4.10 23.97 -28.78
N ALA A 63 4.14 24.81 -29.82
CA ALA A 63 5.36 25.03 -30.60
C ALA A 63 6.43 25.73 -29.76
N ALA A 64 6.02 26.77 -29.01
CA ALA A 64 6.90 27.45 -28.07
C ALA A 64 7.40 26.51 -26.95
N ALA A 65 6.53 25.64 -26.43
CA ALA A 65 6.92 24.68 -25.40
C ALA A 65 7.94 23.66 -25.90
N PHE A 66 7.77 23.13 -27.11
CA PHE A 66 8.74 22.20 -27.71
C PHE A 66 10.09 22.87 -28.00
N ALA A 67 10.08 24.10 -28.52
CA ALA A 67 11.30 24.85 -28.76
C ALA A 67 12.12 25.07 -27.47
N ALA A 68 11.45 25.34 -26.34
CA ALA A 68 12.11 25.49 -25.04
C ALA A 68 12.73 24.17 -24.52
N ILE A 69 12.06 23.03 -24.75
CA ILE A 69 12.59 21.70 -24.41
C ILE A 69 13.85 21.41 -25.23
N GLU A 70 13.80 21.66 -26.53
CA GLU A 70 14.95 21.46 -27.42
C GLU A 70 16.14 22.34 -27.03
N ALA A 71 15.90 23.60 -26.66
CA ALA A 71 16.93 24.51 -26.17
C ALA A 71 17.63 23.99 -24.90
N THR A 72 16.86 23.38 -23.97
CA THR A 72 17.40 22.82 -22.72
C THR A 72 18.23 21.54 -22.98
N ALA A 73 17.89 20.79 -24.03
CA ALA A 73 18.64 19.57 -24.41
C ALA A 73 19.97 19.87 -25.11
N ALA A 74 20.20 21.12 -25.53
CA ALA A 74 21.40 21.56 -26.23
C ALA A 74 22.47 22.20 -25.32
N GLU A 75 22.19 22.35 -24.02
CA GLU A 75 23.13 22.78 -22.98
C GLU A 75 23.95 21.60 -22.42
#